data_AF-A0A6P9BWC4-F1
#
_entry.id   AF-A0A6P9BWC4-F1
#
_cell.length_a   1.000
_cell.length_b   1.000
_cell.length_c   1.000
_cell.angle_alpha   90.00
_cell.angle_beta   90.00
_cell.angle_gamma   90.00
#
_symmetry.space_group_name_H-M   'P 1'
#
loop_
_entity.id
_entity.type
_entity.pdbx_description
1 polymer ?
#
loop_
_entity_poly.entity_id
_entity_poly.type
_entity_poly.pdbx_seq_one_letter_code
_entity_poly.pdbx_strand_id
1 'polypeptide(L)'
;MMAAPSRDEKKRKQFGNRFLTDAARVFQHNAWDNVEWSEEQEAAAQAKVQEQSMQLVPQDQQDAYEINANMYWDDFYKTHENGFFKDRHWLFTEFPELAPNHPQGQIDIHNSKETVKNIKNSSIGSYSDKLCTGDSKDLEHLDIERKKNSNITHQLHSEDKMASQLQEEKVVKDGDFPGSSATYRILEVGCGAGNTVFPILQTNNDPGLFMYCCDFSTTAVDLVLAHPEYDASRCFAFVHDLTKNQMPFPMPDESLDVIVLIFVLSSILPEKMQCVINRLSQLLKPGGIILLRDYGRFDLAQLRFKKGR
;
A
#
# COMPACT_ATOMS: atom_id res chain seq x y z
N MET A 1 -39.68 -18.82 10.62
CA MET A 1 -39.55 -17.55 9.86
C MET A 1 -38.37 -16.80 10.44
N MET A 2 -37.25 -16.72 9.72
CA MET A 2 -36.19 -15.78 10.09
C MET A 2 -36.61 -14.39 9.60
N ALA A 3 -36.64 -13.43 10.52
CA ALA A 3 -36.92 -12.03 10.17
C ALA A 3 -35.85 -11.53 9.20
N ALA A 4 -36.28 -10.82 8.16
CA ALA A 4 -35.36 -10.15 7.26
C ALA A 4 -34.53 -9.12 8.07
N PRO A 5 -33.22 -8.99 7.80
CA PRO A 5 -32.37 -8.02 8.48
C PRO A 5 -32.92 -6.60 8.23
N SER A 6 -33.00 -5.80 9.30
CA SER A 6 -33.50 -4.43 9.24
C SER A 6 -32.63 -3.56 8.31
N ARG A 7 -33.19 -2.49 7.74
CA ARG A 7 -32.47 -1.61 6.80
C ARG A 7 -31.17 -1.00 7.38
N ASP A 8 -31.02 -0.97 8.71
CA ASP A 8 -29.83 -0.47 9.38
C ASP A 8 -28.64 -1.44 9.37
N GLU A 9 -28.85 -2.74 9.12
CA GLU A 9 -27.75 -3.73 9.08
C GLU A 9 -26.91 -3.67 7.80
N LYS A 10 -27.34 -2.93 6.78
CA LYS A 10 -26.62 -2.81 5.49
C LYS A 10 -25.55 -1.73 5.47
N LYS A 11 -25.48 -0.85 6.48
CA LYS A 11 -24.47 0.22 6.54
C LYS A 11 -23.27 -0.23 7.36
N ARG A 12 -22.07 -0.11 6.78
CA ARG A 12 -20.82 -0.41 7.47
C ARG A 12 -20.66 0.62 8.61
N LYS A 13 -20.63 0.14 9.86
CA LYS A 13 -20.43 0.99 11.03
C LYS A 13 -19.05 1.65 10.97
N GLN A 14 -18.97 2.90 11.43
CA GLN A 14 -17.71 3.62 11.58
C GLN A 14 -16.74 2.83 12.46
N PHE A 15 -15.45 2.88 12.11
CA PHE A 15 -14.38 2.30 12.92
C PHE A 15 -14.45 2.80 14.38
N GLY A 16 -14.02 1.94 15.32
CA GLY A 16 -14.06 2.18 16.77
C GLY A 16 -15.37 1.81 17.46
N ASN A 17 -16.45 1.54 16.71
CA ASN A 17 -17.80 1.33 17.26
C ASN A 17 -18.30 -0.13 17.20
N ARG A 18 -17.45 -1.08 16.81
CA ARG A 18 -17.79 -2.51 16.72
C ARG A 18 -17.23 -3.25 17.94
N PHE A 19 -18.09 -3.51 18.93
CA PHE A 19 -17.75 -4.26 20.14
C PHE A 19 -18.25 -5.71 20.05
N LEU A 20 -17.34 -6.67 20.19
CA LEU A 20 -17.69 -8.09 20.26
C LEU A 20 -18.16 -8.43 21.67
N THR A 21 -19.44 -8.18 21.97
CA THR A 21 -20.01 -8.47 23.30
C THR A 21 -20.59 -9.89 23.43
N ASP A 22 -20.65 -10.63 22.33
CA ASP A 22 -21.15 -12.00 22.27
C ASP A 22 -20.29 -12.80 21.28
N ALA A 23 -19.63 -13.84 21.80
CA ALA A 23 -18.71 -14.67 21.03
C ALA A 23 -19.39 -15.37 19.83
N ALA A 24 -20.71 -15.62 19.88
CA ALA A 24 -21.45 -16.21 18.77
C ALA A 24 -21.51 -15.28 17.54
N ARG A 25 -21.24 -13.97 17.71
CA ARG A 25 -21.29 -12.96 16.66
C ARG A 25 -19.94 -12.68 15.98
N VAL A 26 -18.89 -13.44 16.30
CA VAL A 26 -17.52 -13.20 15.81
C VAL A 26 -17.43 -13.00 14.29
N PHE A 27 -18.27 -13.69 13.49
CA PHE A 27 -18.25 -13.61 12.02
C PHE A 27 -19.19 -12.55 11.41
N GLN A 28 -19.88 -11.73 12.21
CA GLN A 28 -20.79 -10.69 11.67
C GLN A 28 -20.06 -9.50 11.05
N HIS A 29 -18.81 -9.27 11.42
CA HIS A 29 -17.99 -8.20 10.89
C HIS A 29 -16.62 -8.74 10.48
N ASN A 30 -16.04 -8.17 9.43
CA ASN A 30 -14.67 -8.52 8.99
C ASN A 30 -13.61 -8.16 10.03
N ALA A 31 -13.92 -7.21 10.92
CA ALA A 31 -13.09 -6.84 12.06
C ALA A 31 -13.98 -6.24 13.16
N TRP A 32 -13.64 -6.55 14.41
CA TRP A 32 -14.17 -5.95 15.62
C TRP A 32 -13.09 -5.02 16.20
N ASP A 33 -13.48 -3.87 16.76
CA ASP A 33 -12.56 -2.76 17.01
C ASP A 33 -11.84 -2.87 18.37
N ASN A 34 -12.50 -3.46 19.36
CA ASN A 34 -12.04 -3.48 20.76
C ASN A 34 -12.02 -4.91 21.31
N VAL A 35 -11.42 -5.84 20.56
CA VAL A 35 -11.28 -7.23 21.02
C VAL A 35 -10.03 -7.33 21.88
N GLU A 36 -10.23 -7.54 23.17
CA GLU A 36 -9.15 -7.89 24.08
C GLU A 36 -8.80 -9.37 23.92
N TRP A 37 -7.49 -9.65 23.93
CA TRP A 37 -6.98 -10.99 23.88
C TRP A 37 -7.04 -11.61 25.27
N SER A 38 -7.38 -12.90 25.35
CA SER A 38 -7.16 -13.65 26.58
C SER A 38 -5.66 -13.91 26.79
N GLU A 39 -5.26 -14.15 28.05
CA GLU A 39 -3.88 -14.55 28.39
C GLU A 39 -3.44 -15.79 27.59
N GLU A 40 -4.35 -16.73 27.34
CA GLU A 40 -4.08 -17.94 26.54
C GLU A 40 -3.81 -17.60 25.06
N GLN A 41 -4.61 -16.71 24.48
CA GLN A 41 -4.41 -16.27 23.09
C GLN A 41 -3.07 -15.54 22.94
N GLU A 42 -2.74 -14.66 23.89
CA GLU A 42 -1.48 -13.92 23.87
C GLU A 42 -0.29 -14.88 24.02
N ALA A 43 -0.34 -15.81 24.99
CA ALA A 43 0.69 -16.82 25.18
C ALA A 43 0.87 -17.71 23.92
N ALA A 44 -0.23 -18.10 23.27
CA ALA A 44 -0.17 -18.88 22.03
C ALA A 44 0.49 -18.11 20.88
N ALA A 45 0.19 -16.81 20.72
CA ALA A 45 0.84 -15.98 19.72
C ALA A 45 2.33 -15.76 20.02
N GLN A 46 2.70 -15.52 21.29
CA GLN A 46 4.10 -15.41 21.70
C GLN A 46 4.87 -16.69 21.40
N ALA A 47 4.32 -17.86 21.74
CA ALA A 47 4.93 -19.15 21.44
C ALA A 47 5.13 -19.34 19.92
N LYS A 48 4.15 -18.94 19.11
CA LYS A 48 4.25 -19.02 17.65
C LYS A 48 5.33 -18.11 17.07
N VAL A 49 5.43 -16.88 17.57
CA VAL A 49 6.48 -15.95 17.14
C VAL A 49 7.87 -16.44 17.56
N GLN A 50 8.01 -17.01 18.77
CA GLN A 50 9.26 -17.65 19.21
C GLN A 50 9.64 -18.82 18.31
N GLU A 51 8.69 -19.67 17.95
CA GLU A 51 8.90 -20.78 17.01
C GLU A 51 9.41 -20.27 15.65
N GLN A 52 8.76 -19.24 15.10
CA GLN A 52 9.13 -18.61 13.83
C GLN A 52 10.50 -17.92 13.89
N SER A 53 10.90 -17.45 15.07
CA SER A 53 12.19 -16.77 15.29
C SER A 53 13.35 -17.73 15.52
N MET A 54 13.12 -19.05 15.59
CA MET A 54 14.20 -20.04 15.77
C MET A 54 15.18 -20.08 14.59
N GLN A 55 14.72 -19.72 13.39
CA GLN A 55 15.55 -19.64 12.20
C GLN A 55 15.35 -18.26 11.57
N LEU A 56 16.37 -17.41 11.71
CA LEU A 56 16.38 -16.10 11.07
C LEU A 56 16.92 -16.20 9.64
N VAL A 57 16.54 -15.23 8.82
CA VAL A 57 17.13 -15.04 7.49
C VAL A 57 18.64 -14.81 7.66
N PRO A 58 19.53 -15.49 6.90
CA PRO A 58 20.97 -15.23 6.93
C PRO A 58 21.33 -13.77 6.66
N GLN A 59 22.41 -13.26 7.26
CA GLN A 59 22.76 -11.84 7.17
C GLN A 59 22.98 -11.37 5.73
N ASP A 60 23.63 -12.18 4.90
CA ASP A 60 23.84 -11.90 3.48
C ASP A 60 22.53 -11.76 2.70
N GLN A 61 21.50 -12.52 3.06
CA GLN A 61 20.18 -12.39 2.47
C GLN A 61 19.43 -11.16 3.00
N GLN A 62 19.55 -10.84 4.29
CA GLN A 62 18.99 -9.61 4.85
C GLN A 62 19.57 -8.37 4.14
N ASP A 63 20.90 -8.32 4.01
CA ASP A 63 21.60 -7.25 3.31
C ASP A 63 21.16 -7.18 1.83
N ALA A 64 21.00 -8.33 1.16
CA ALA A 64 20.51 -8.37 -0.21
C ALA A 64 19.06 -7.86 -0.34
N TYR A 65 18.18 -8.19 0.62
CA TYR A 65 16.80 -7.68 0.65
C TYR A 65 16.75 -6.17 0.86
N GLU A 66 17.62 -5.63 1.71
CA GLU A 66 17.69 -4.18 1.94
C GLU A 66 18.26 -3.44 0.73
N ILE A 67 19.40 -3.91 0.18
CA ILE A 67 20.09 -3.26 -0.94
C ILE A 67 19.22 -3.25 -2.21
N ASN A 68 18.53 -4.36 -2.48
CA ASN A 68 17.74 -4.55 -3.70
C ASN A 68 16.24 -4.37 -3.47
N ALA A 69 15.83 -3.78 -2.34
CA ALA A 69 14.42 -3.60 -1.97
C ALA A 69 13.60 -2.97 -3.10
N ASN A 70 14.16 -1.97 -3.80
CA ASN A 70 13.48 -1.30 -4.91
C ASN A 70 13.19 -2.25 -6.07
N MET A 71 14.15 -3.12 -6.41
CA MET A 71 14.00 -4.08 -7.50
C MET A 71 12.90 -5.10 -7.20
N TYR A 72 12.81 -5.58 -5.96
CA TYR A 72 11.76 -6.52 -5.58
C TYR A 72 10.36 -5.91 -5.69
N TRP A 73 10.20 -4.64 -5.28
CA TRP A 73 8.93 -3.94 -5.45
C TRP A 73 8.62 -3.63 -6.92
N ASP A 74 9.62 -3.21 -7.70
CA ASP A 74 9.45 -3.01 -9.15
C ASP A 74 9.01 -4.31 -9.84
N ASP A 75 9.67 -5.42 -9.57
CA ASP A 75 9.32 -6.72 -10.18
C ASP A 75 7.95 -7.22 -9.73
N PHE A 76 7.58 -6.95 -8.48
CA PHE A 76 6.23 -7.21 -7.99
C PHE A 76 5.18 -6.44 -8.81
N TYR A 77 5.35 -5.14 -9.01
CA TYR A 77 4.39 -4.32 -9.77
C TYR A 77 4.43 -4.60 -11.27
N LYS A 78 5.58 -4.96 -11.86
CA LYS A 78 5.64 -5.44 -13.26
C LYS A 78 4.85 -6.72 -13.46
N THR A 79 4.85 -7.61 -12.46
CA THR A 79 4.18 -8.91 -12.54
C THR A 79 2.68 -8.79 -12.32
N HIS A 80 2.24 -7.93 -11.39
CA HIS A 80 0.86 -7.89 -10.95
C HIS A 80 0.07 -6.65 -11.36
N GLU A 81 0.74 -5.62 -11.86
CA GLU A 81 0.15 -4.34 -12.28
C GLU A 81 -0.84 -3.79 -11.22
N ASN A 82 -2.07 -3.47 -11.63
CA ASN A 82 -3.15 -3.03 -10.74
C ASN A 82 -4.02 -4.20 -10.21
N GLY A 83 -3.71 -5.45 -10.54
CA GLY A 83 -4.57 -6.61 -10.28
C GLY A 83 -4.44 -7.23 -8.88
N PHE A 84 -3.36 -6.93 -8.14
CA PHE A 84 -3.10 -7.58 -6.85
C PHE A 84 -3.94 -7.01 -5.70
N PHE A 85 -3.90 -5.68 -5.53
CA PHE A 85 -4.61 -5.01 -4.46
C PHE A 85 -5.98 -4.55 -4.93
N LYS A 86 -7.00 -4.71 -4.08
CA LYS A 86 -8.36 -4.23 -4.37
C LYS A 86 -8.49 -2.75 -4.00
N ASP A 87 -9.39 -2.06 -4.69
CA ASP A 87 -9.79 -0.70 -4.35
C ASP A 87 -10.20 -0.57 -2.88
N ARG A 88 -9.68 0.46 -2.23
CA ARG A 88 -9.83 0.66 -0.79
C ARG A 88 -10.98 1.62 -0.46
N HIS A 89 -12.11 1.52 -1.17
CA HIS A 89 -13.33 2.30 -0.89
C HIS A 89 -13.83 2.19 0.56
N TRP A 90 -13.45 1.13 1.27
CA TRP A 90 -13.78 0.98 2.69
C TRP A 90 -13.05 2.01 3.59
N LEU A 91 -11.99 2.67 3.10
CA LEU A 91 -11.21 3.63 3.87
C LEU A 91 -12.07 4.79 4.38
N PHE A 92 -13.05 5.28 3.62
CA PHE A 92 -13.93 6.36 4.09
C PHE A 92 -14.82 5.97 5.27
N THR A 93 -15.00 4.67 5.53
CA THR A 93 -15.69 4.21 6.75
C THR A 93 -14.76 4.21 7.96
N GLU A 94 -13.46 4.03 7.74
CA GLU A 94 -12.45 4.00 8.80
C GLU A 94 -11.85 5.38 9.07
N PHE A 95 -11.69 6.18 8.03
CA PHE A 95 -11.06 7.50 8.00
C PHE A 95 -11.97 8.51 7.27
N PRO A 96 -13.00 9.05 7.95
CA PRO A 96 -13.89 10.04 7.35
C PRO A 96 -13.18 11.35 6.94
N GLU A 97 -12.01 11.63 7.50
CA GLU A 97 -11.18 12.81 7.21
C GLU A 97 -10.68 12.86 5.76
N LEU A 98 -10.74 11.73 5.03
CA LEU A 98 -10.42 11.68 3.60
C LEU A 98 -11.50 12.32 2.71
N ALA A 99 -12.71 12.52 3.23
CA ALA A 99 -13.83 13.14 2.53
C ALA A 99 -14.74 13.93 3.49
N PRO A 100 -14.25 15.04 4.08
CA PRO A 100 -14.94 15.75 5.17
C PRO A 100 -16.30 16.33 4.76
N ASN A 101 -16.48 16.67 3.48
CA ASN A 101 -17.72 17.25 2.94
C ASN A 101 -18.71 16.20 2.42
N HIS A 102 -18.41 14.90 2.50
CA HIS A 102 -19.30 13.84 2.05
C HIS A 102 -20.04 13.24 3.26
N PRO A 103 -21.37 13.37 3.37
CA PRO A 103 -22.11 12.81 4.50
C PRO A 103 -21.90 11.31 4.62
N GLN A 104 -21.53 10.85 5.82
CA GLN A 104 -21.45 9.43 6.14
C GLN A 104 -22.81 8.77 5.83
N GLY A 105 -22.85 7.91 4.82
CA GLY A 105 -24.04 7.11 4.49
C GLY A 105 -24.55 7.13 3.05
N GLN A 106 -23.83 7.74 2.10
CA GLN A 106 -24.11 7.68 0.65
C GLN A 106 -22.99 7.03 -0.18
N ILE A 107 -22.06 6.31 0.43
CA ILE A 107 -21.15 5.44 -0.34
C ILE A 107 -21.96 4.20 -0.73
N ASP A 108 -22.66 4.29 -1.86
CA ASP A 108 -23.31 3.14 -2.48
C ASP A 108 -22.21 2.16 -2.90
N ILE A 109 -22.01 1.11 -2.09
CA ILE A 109 -21.20 -0.06 -2.44
C ILE A 109 -21.97 -0.86 -3.51
N HIS A 110 -22.24 -0.27 -4.67
CA HIS A 110 -22.91 -0.92 -5.78
C HIS A 110 -22.04 -1.01 -7.04
N ASN A 111 -20.92 -0.26 -7.13
CA ASN A 111 -20.11 -0.23 -8.35
C ASN A 111 -19.02 -1.31 -8.47
N SER A 112 -18.77 -2.13 -7.44
CA SER A 112 -17.78 -3.23 -7.57
C SER A 112 -18.22 -4.37 -8.50
N LYS A 113 -19.49 -4.40 -8.93
CA LYS A 113 -20.04 -5.46 -9.79
C LYS A 113 -20.21 -5.08 -11.27
N GLU A 114 -20.22 -3.80 -11.63
CA GLU A 114 -20.40 -3.41 -13.04
C GLU A 114 -19.10 -3.42 -13.84
N THR A 115 -17.95 -3.12 -13.21
CA THR A 115 -16.64 -3.18 -13.89
C THR A 115 -16.27 -4.60 -14.34
N VAL A 116 -16.78 -5.65 -13.68
CA VAL A 116 -16.53 -7.05 -14.03
C VAL A 116 -17.36 -7.53 -15.24
N LYS A 117 -18.44 -6.81 -15.61
CA LYS A 117 -19.28 -7.25 -16.74
C LYS A 117 -18.72 -6.88 -18.10
N ASN A 118 -17.88 -5.84 -18.20
CA ASN A 118 -17.33 -5.40 -19.50
C ASN A 118 -16.09 -6.19 -19.95
N ILE A 119 -15.56 -7.11 -19.15
CA ILE A 119 -14.45 -8.01 -19.53
C ILE A 119 -14.97 -9.36 -20.06
N LYS A 120 -16.27 -9.66 -19.94
CA LYS A 120 -16.83 -10.98 -20.33
C LYS A 120 -17.29 -11.10 -21.79
N ASN A 121 -17.07 -10.09 -22.63
CA ASN A 121 -17.35 -10.18 -24.07
C ASN A 121 -16.06 -10.35 -24.88
N SER A 122 -15.30 -11.40 -24.58
CA SER A 122 -14.39 -12.04 -25.52
C SER A 122 -14.12 -13.47 -25.07
N SER A 123 -14.86 -14.39 -25.68
CA SER A 123 -14.42 -15.75 -26.01
C SER A 123 -14.18 -16.76 -24.87
N ILE A 124 -15.15 -17.67 -24.78
CA ILE A 124 -15.24 -18.96 -24.09
C ILE A 124 -13.93 -19.73 -23.83
N GLY A 125 -13.84 -20.29 -22.62
CA GLY A 125 -13.01 -21.43 -22.25
C GLY A 125 -13.31 -21.88 -20.82
N SER A 126 -14.30 -22.76 -20.64
CA SER A 126 -14.66 -23.36 -19.34
C SER A 126 -13.49 -24.14 -18.75
N TYR A 127 -13.22 -24.06 -17.44
CA TYR A 127 -12.79 -25.24 -16.68
C TYR A 127 -13.01 -25.08 -15.17
N SER A 128 -13.40 -26.20 -14.59
CA SER A 128 -13.86 -26.50 -13.24
C SER A 128 -12.78 -26.42 -12.15
N ASP A 129 -13.27 -26.29 -10.91
CA ASP A 129 -12.61 -26.65 -9.65
C ASP A 129 -11.58 -27.78 -9.78
N LYS A 130 -10.34 -27.52 -9.35
CA LYS A 130 -9.42 -28.55 -8.85
C LYS A 130 -8.62 -28.03 -7.65
N LEU A 131 -9.05 -28.51 -6.48
CA LEU A 131 -8.17 -28.94 -5.38
C LEU A 131 -7.06 -29.87 -5.91
N CYS A 132 -5.82 -29.70 -5.44
CA CYS A 132 -4.76 -30.73 -5.27
C CYS A 132 -3.69 -30.08 -4.36
N THR A 133 -3.21 -30.55 -3.19
CA THR A 133 -2.74 -31.85 -2.69
C THR A 133 -1.63 -32.52 -3.50
N GLY A 134 -0.44 -32.61 -2.86
CA GLY A 134 0.72 -33.47 -3.19
C GLY A 134 1.58 -32.98 -4.36
N ASP A 135 2.87 -33.26 -4.46
CA ASP A 135 3.86 -33.83 -3.55
C ASP A 135 5.24 -33.57 -4.18
N SER A 136 6.30 -33.75 -3.41
CA SER A 136 7.70 -33.48 -3.77
C SER A 136 8.20 -34.25 -5.02
N LYS A 137 9.05 -33.61 -5.85
CA LYS A 137 10.42 -34.05 -6.23
C LYS A 137 10.96 -33.21 -7.41
N ASP A 138 12.29 -33.21 -7.51
CA ASP A 138 13.16 -32.78 -8.63
C ASP A 138 13.89 -31.43 -8.46
N LEU A 139 14.93 -31.50 -7.62
CA LEU A 139 16.20 -30.81 -7.79
C LEU A 139 17.10 -31.72 -8.64
N GLU A 140 17.61 -31.21 -9.77
CA GLU A 140 19.01 -31.28 -10.22
C GLU A 140 19.10 -31.03 -11.75
N HIS A 141 20.24 -30.45 -12.15
CA HIS A 141 20.71 -30.16 -13.52
C HIS A 141 20.41 -28.76 -14.08
N LEU A 142 21.37 -27.84 -13.91
CA LEU A 142 22.35 -27.50 -14.97
C LEU A 142 23.16 -26.25 -14.57
N ASP A 143 24.27 -26.49 -13.86
CA ASP A 143 25.49 -25.67 -13.98
C ASP A 143 26.39 -26.39 -14.97
N ILE A 144 26.62 -25.81 -16.15
CA ILE A 144 27.82 -25.91 -17.03
C ILE A 144 27.47 -25.06 -18.26
N GLU A 145 27.92 -23.81 -18.27
CA GLU A 145 28.59 -23.16 -19.42
C GLU A 145 29.00 -21.72 -19.07
N ARG A 146 29.96 -21.59 -18.16
CA ARG A 146 30.89 -20.46 -18.14
C ARG A 146 32.26 -20.97 -18.56
N LYS A 147 32.60 -20.82 -19.84
CA LYS A 147 33.96 -20.54 -20.36
C LYS A 147 33.97 -20.64 -21.89
N LYS A 148 33.70 -19.51 -22.55
CA LYS A 148 34.38 -19.05 -23.78
C LYS A 148 33.76 -17.73 -24.21
N ASN A 149 34.40 -16.63 -23.83
CA ASN A 149 34.85 -15.58 -24.76
C ASN A 149 35.37 -14.40 -23.93
N SER A 150 36.68 -14.42 -23.71
CA SER A 150 37.48 -13.24 -23.47
C SER A 150 37.57 -12.40 -24.75
N ASN A 151 37.60 -11.08 -24.57
CA ASN A 151 37.86 -10.00 -25.52
C ASN A 151 36.61 -9.29 -26.04
N ILE A 152 36.21 -8.21 -25.35
CA ILE A 152 36.17 -6.84 -25.90
C ILE A 152 36.18 -5.89 -24.69
N THR A 153 37.32 -5.23 -24.51
CA THR A 153 37.46 -3.99 -23.74
C THR A 153 37.09 -2.83 -24.68
N HIS A 154 36.48 -1.77 -24.14
CA HIS A 154 35.98 -0.55 -24.81
C HIS A 154 34.52 -0.57 -25.29
N GLN A 155 33.59 -0.27 -24.39
CA GLN A 155 32.62 0.82 -24.56
C GLN A 155 31.83 1.01 -23.24
N LEU A 156 32.49 1.68 -22.30
CA LEU A 156 31.79 2.43 -21.26
C LEU A 156 31.38 3.76 -21.87
N HIS A 157 30.21 4.27 -21.47
CA HIS A 157 29.58 5.56 -21.82
C HIS A 157 28.67 5.54 -23.04
N SER A 158 27.38 5.21 -22.86
CA SER A 158 26.27 5.93 -23.51
C SER A 158 24.87 5.37 -23.24
N GLU A 159 24.44 5.03 -22.02
CA GLU A 159 23.00 4.70 -21.78
C GLU A 159 22.36 5.33 -20.51
N ASP A 160 23.10 6.05 -19.66
CA ASP A 160 22.55 6.72 -18.46
C ASP A 160 22.15 8.19 -18.65
N LYS A 161 21.94 8.65 -19.89
CA LYS A 161 21.68 10.08 -20.19
C LYS A 161 20.24 10.44 -20.56
N MET A 162 19.30 9.51 -20.46
CA MET A 162 17.91 9.74 -20.92
C MET A 162 16.85 9.42 -19.85
N ALA A 163 17.15 9.64 -18.56
CA ALA A 163 16.15 9.59 -17.48
C ALA A 163 16.43 10.56 -16.31
N SER A 164 17.45 11.44 -16.44
CA SER A 164 17.93 12.31 -15.35
C SER A 164 17.73 13.81 -15.61
N GLN A 165 16.96 14.18 -16.63
CA GLN A 165 16.50 15.57 -16.82
C GLN A 165 15.09 15.72 -16.26
N LEU A 166 15.00 15.95 -14.94
CA LEU A 166 13.98 16.78 -14.26
C LEU A 166 14.14 16.67 -12.72
N GLN A 167 15.36 16.83 -12.21
CA GLN A 167 15.57 17.18 -10.80
C GLN A 167 16.71 18.19 -10.71
N GLU A 168 16.45 19.39 -11.24
CA GLU A 168 17.19 20.56 -10.78
C GLU A 168 16.69 20.89 -9.37
N GLU A 169 17.62 21.00 -8.41
CA GLU A 169 17.41 21.60 -7.10
C GLU A 169 16.97 23.07 -7.27
N LYS A 170 15.70 23.29 -7.60
CA LYS A 170 15.06 24.58 -7.37
C LYS A 170 14.70 24.61 -5.90
N VAL A 171 15.40 25.48 -5.16
CA VAL A 171 14.89 26.05 -3.92
C VAL A 171 13.50 26.60 -4.26
N VAL A 172 12.45 25.88 -3.82
CA VAL A 172 11.06 26.24 -4.04
C VAL A 172 10.86 27.60 -3.39
N LYS A 173 10.61 28.64 -4.20
CA LYS A 173 10.16 29.93 -3.68
C LYS A 173 8.80 29.71 -3.03
N ASP A 174 8.61 30.29 -1.86
CA ASP A 174 7.37 30.27 -1.09
C ASP A 174 6.17 30.59 -2.03
N GLY A 175 5.40 29.55 -2.40
CA GLY A 175 4.19 29.68 -3.22
C GLY A 175 4.11 28.88 -4.54
N ASP A 176 5.20 28.37 -5.12
CA ASP A 176 5.17 27.68 -6.42
C ASP A 176 5.53 26.18 -6.30
N PHE A 177 4.59 25.39 -5.79
CA PHE A 177 4.67 23.92 -5.73
C PHE A 177 3.36 23.30 -6.21
N PRO A 178 3.35 22.04 -6.71
CA PRO A 178 2.13 21.39 -7.19
C PRO A 178 1.03 21.44 -6.12
N GLY A 179 -0.17 21.92 -6.43
CA GLY A 179 -1.25 22.01 -5.45
C GLY A 179 -1.14 23.16 -4.44
N SER A 180 -0.27 24.15 -4.64
CA SER A 180 -0.12 25.28 -3.71
C SER A 180 -1.41 26.09 -3.50
N SER A 181 -2.29 26.16 -4.51
CA SER A 181 -3.61 26.81 -4.45
C SER A 181 -4.70 25.98 -3.76
N ALA A 182 -4.45 24.70 -3.47
CA ALA A 182 -5.41 23.80 -2.85
C ALA A 182 -5.62 24.15 -1.38
N THR A 183 -6.87 24.10 -0.94
CA THR A 183 -7.26 24.36 0.46
C THR A 183 -7.14 23.13 1.34
N TYR A 184 -7.14 21.93 0.75
CA TYR A 184 -7.01 20.65 1.44
C TYR A 184 -6.04 19.73 0.69
N ARG A 185 -5.00 19.26 1.37
CA ARG A 185 -3.91 18.48 0.78
C ARG A 185 -3.68 17.18 1.52
N ILE A 186 -3.65 16.09 0.77
CA ILE A 186 -3.44 14.74 1.31
C ILE A 186 -2.21 14.14 0.65
N LEU A 187 -1.35 13.45 1.42
CA LEU A 187 -0.30 12.59 0.88
C LEU A 187 -0.63 11.12 1.17
N GLU A 188 -0.76 10.31 0.13
CA GLU A 188 -0.67 8.85 0.27
C GLU A 188 0.78 8.39 0.12
N VAL A 189 1.29 7.77 1.17
CA VAL A 189 2.62 7.16 1.18
C VAL A 189 2.47 5.67 0.85
N GLY A 190 3.33 5.14 -0.02
CA GLY A 190 3.23 3.75 -0.51
C GLY A 190 1.99 3.54 -1.36
N CYS A 191 1.78 4.40 -2.36
CA CYS A 191 0.54 4.44 -3.12
C CYS A 191 0.29 3.21 -4.00
N GLY A 192 1.33 2.41 -4.29
CA GLY A 192 1.26 1.31 -5.23
C GLY A 192 0.66 1.75 -6.56
N ALA A 193 -0.26 0.95 -7.11
CA ALA A 193 -0.99 1.26 -8.33
C ALA A 193 -2.16 2.28 -8.15
N GLY A 194 -2.27 2.97 -7.01
CA GLY A 194 -3.27 4.03 -6.79
C GLY A 194 -4.64 3.57 -6.29
N ASN A 195 -4.74 2.36 -5.72
CA ASN A 195 -5.99 1.77 -5.21
C ASN A 195 -6.64 2.53 -4.02
N THR A 196 -6.05 3.62 -3.58
CA THR A 196 -6.60 4.55 -2.58
C THR A 196 -6.66 5.97 -3.12
N VAL A 197 -5.60 6.42 -3.81
CA VAL A 197 -5.58 7.66 -4.59
C VAL A 197 -6.85 7.84 -5.43
N PHE A 198 -7.18 6.92 -6.33
CA PHE A 198 -8.30 7.09 -7.25
C PHE A 198 -9.66 7.05 -6.56
N PRO A 199 -9.95 6.11 -5.64
CA PRO A 199 -11.17 6.18 -4.84
C PRO A 199 -11.35 7.51 -4.08
N ILE A 200 -10.27 8.12 -3.57
CA ILE A 200 -10.32 9.45 -2.92
C ILE A 200 -10.69 10.53 -3.94
N LEU A 201 -10.01 10.58 -5.08
CA LEU A 201 -10.28 11.58 -6.13
C LEU A 201 -11.69 11.49 -6.70
N GLN A 202 -12.23 10.26 -6.85
CA GLN A 202 -13.60 10.00 -7.33
C GLN A 202 -14.67 10.40 -6.30
N THR A 203 -14.40 10.13 -5.01
CA THR A 203 -15.37 10.38 -3.93
C THR A 203 -15.38 11.86 -3.52
N ASN A 204 -14.21 12.48 -3.48
CA ASN A 204 -14.05 13.87 -3.09
C ASN A 204 -13.86 14.75 -4.34
N ASN A 205 -14.96 15.32 -4.83
CA ASN A 205 -15.00 16.19 -6.02
C ASN A 205 -14.76 17.68 -5.70
N ASP A 206 -14.30 18.00 -4.49
CA ASP A 206 -13.96 19.37 -4.12
C ASP A 206 -12.77 19.86 -4.98
N PRO A 207 -12.90 21.00 -5.70
CA PRO A 207 -11.80 21.56 -6.47
C PRO A 207 -10.64 22.06 -5.58
N GLY A 208 -10.88 22.23 -4.28
CA GLY A 208 -9.86 22.57 -3.28
C GLY A 208 -9.05 21.38 -2.77
N LEU A 209 -9.37 20.13 -3.17
CA LEU A 209 -8.57 18.94 -2.86
C LEU A 209 -7.40 18.80 -3.84
N PHE A 210 -6.20 18.57 -3.29
CA PHE A 210 -5.04 18.10 -4.05
C PHE A 210 -4.40 16.89 -3.39
N MET A 211 -4.19 15.84 -4.18
CA MET A 211 -3.57 14.59 -3.76
C MET A 211 -2.10 14.57 -4.15
N TYR A 212 -1.23 14.24 -3.21
CA TYR A 212 0.09 13.74 -3.49
C TYR A 212 0.10 12.24 -3.27
N CYS A 213 0.87 11.52 -4.07
CA CYS A 213 1.09 10.10 -3.85
C CYS A 213 2.53 9.73 -4.17
N CYS A 214 3.15 8.94 -3.31
CA CYS A 214 4.48 8.43 -3.57
C CYS A 214 4.60 6.94 -3.29
N ASP A 215 5.52 6.32 -4.02
CA ASP A 215 5.95 4.95 -3.77
C ASP A 215 7.47 4.87 -3.89
N PHE A 216 8.04 3.86 -3.26
CA PHE A 216 9.45 3.54 -3.39
C PHE A 216 9.76 2.94 -4.78
N SER A 217 8.78 2.25 -5.38
CA SER A 217 8.87 1.66 -6.71
C SER A 217 8.55 2.68 -7.81
N THR A 218 9.46 2.81 -8.76
CA THR A 218 9.22 3.57 -10.00
C THR A 218 8.07 2.94 -10.79
N THR A 219 8.02 1.62 -10.85
CA THR A 219 6.96 0.89 -11.55
C THR A 219 5.58 1.19 -10.97
N ALA A 220 5.45 1.27 -9.64
CA ALA A 220 4.20 1.64 -8.98
C ALA A 220 3.74 3.05 -9.38
N VAL A 221 4.66 4.02 -9.34
CA VAL A 221 4.38 5.40 -9.73
C VAL A 221 3.99 5.49 -11.20
N ASP A 222 4.66 4.74 -12.09
CA ASP A 222 4.32 4.67 -13.51
C ASP A 222 2.89 4.14 -13.73
N LEU A 223 2.45 3.15 -12.95
CA LEU A 223 1.08 2.64 -13.01
C LEU A 223 0.05 3.71 -12.60
N VAL A 224 0.36 4.55 -11.61
CA VAL A 224 -0.50 5.68 -11.22
C VAL A 224 -0.54 6.73 -12.32
N LEU A 225 0.62 7.09 -12.89
CA LEU A 225 0.73 8.09 -13.97
C LEU A 225 0.01 7.62 -15.25
N ALA A 226 0.04 6.33 -15.55
CA ALA A 226 -0.63 5.74 -16.70
C ALA A 226 -2.14 5.49 -16.49
N HIS A 227 -2.65 5.68 -15.27
CA HIS A 227 -4.05 5.43 -14.97
C HIS A 227 -4.96 6.41 -15.74
N PRO A 228 -6.07 5.94 -16.37
CA PRO A 228 -6.94 6.81 -17.18
C PRO A 228 -7.58 7.98 -16.41
N GLU A 229 -7.69 7.86 -15.09
CA GLU A 229 -8.25 8.90 -14.21
C GLU A 229 -7.18 9.79 -13.57
N TYR A 230 -5.91 9.64 -13.94
CA TYR A 230 -4.86 10.53 -13.48
C TYR A 230 -5.07 11.93 -14.05
N ASP A 231 -5.21 12.91 -13.16
CA ASP A 231 -5.34 14.32 -13.50
C ASP A 231 -4.26 15.11 -12.74
N ALA A 232 -3.26 15.60 -13.48
CA ALA A 232 -2.15 16.37 -12.92
C ALA A 232 -2.58 17.69 -12.26
N SER A 233 -3.80 18.17 -12.51
CA SER A 233 -4.35 19.35 -11.82
C SER A 233 -4.87 19.04 -10.41
N ARG A 234 -5.14 17.76 -10.12
CA ARG A 234 -5.67 17.29 -8.83
C ARG A 234 -4.74 16.32 -8.09
N CYS A 235 -3.75 15.78 -8.77
CA CYS A 235 -2.88 14.74 -8.26
C CYS A 235 -1.43 14.95 -8.71
N PHE A 236 -0.47 14.63 -7.83
CA PHE A 236 0.96 14.60 -8.17
C PHE A 236 1.61 13.32 -7.64
N ALA A 237 1.99 12.42 -8.55
CA ALA A 237 2.67 11.17 -8.25
C ALA A 237 4.19 11.31 -8.39
N PHE A 238 4.97 10.76 -7.43
CA PHE A 238 6.42 10.84 -7.45
C PHE A 238 7.10 9.66 -6.75
N VAL A 239 8.29 9.28 -7.20
CA VAL A 239 9.10 8.24 -6.54
C VAL A 239 9.77 8.82 -5.30
N HIS A 240 9.64 8.15 -4.15
CA HIS A 240 10.26 8.60 -2.92
C HIS A 240 10.66 7.44 -2.00
N ASP A 241 11.94 7.41 -1.63
CA ASP A 241 12.44 6.51 -0.58
C ASP A 241 12.38 7.21 0.77
N LEU A 242 11.40 6.83 1.58
CA LEU A 242 11.17 7.41 2.91
C LEU A 242 12.37 7.22 3.85
N THR A 243 13.21 6.22 3.60
CA THR A 243 14.37 5.91 4.43
C THR A 243 15.59 6.78 4.12
N LYS A 244 15.56 7.54 3.01
CA LYS A 244 16.63 8.47 2.63
C LYS A 244 16.34 9.87 3.12
N ASN A 245 16.99 10.26 4.22
CA ASN A 245 16.78 11.55 4.89
C ASN A 245 17.08 12.80 4.04
N GLN A 246 17.84 12.66 2.96
CA GLN A 246 18.26 13.78 2.11
C GLN A 246 17.33 14.01 0.90
N MET A 247 16.34 13.13 0.67
CA MET A 247 15.42 13.32 -0.45
C MET A 247 14.36 14.37 -0.10
N PRO A 248 14.25 15.49 -0.83
CA PRO A 248 13.24 16.50 -0.58
C PRO A 248 11.86 16.01 -1.02
N PHE A 249 10.82 16.52 -0.36
CA PHE A 249 9.44 16.36 -0.80
C PHE A 249 9.06 17.45 -1.81
N PRO A 250 8.11 17.22 -2.71
CA PRO A 250 7.67 18.20 -3.71
C PRO A 250 6.76 19.29 -3.14
N MET A 251 6.56 19.31 -1.82
CA MET A 251 5.82 20.32 -1.08
C MET A 251 6.63 20.75 0.15
N PRO A 252 6.46 21.97 0.66
CA PRO A 252 7.17 22.43 1.85
C PRO A 252 6.64 21.78 3.14
N ASP A 253 7.36 21.97 4.24
CA ASP A 253 6.90 21.66 5.59
C ASP A 253 5.59 22.41 5.91
N GLU A 254 4.84 21.89 6.88
CA GLU A 254 3.58 22.48 7.36
C GLU A 254 2.55 22.77 6.25
N SER A 255 2.51 21.94 5.20
CA SER A 255 1.67 22.17 4.03
C SER A 255 0.52 21.17 3.87
N LEU A 256 0.58 20.00 4.50
CA LEU A 256 -0.40 18.92 4.36
C LEU A 256 -1.44 18.93 5.49
N ASP A 257 -2.67 18.54 5.16
CA ASP A 257 -3.75 18.36 6.12
C ASP A 257 -3.80 16.91 6.63
N VAL A 258 -3.55 15.95 5.73
CA VAL A 258 -3.60 14.51 6.03
C VAL A 258 -2.44 13.78 5.37
N ILE A 259 -1.83 12.84 6.09
CA ILE A 259 -0.92 11.84 5.53
C ILE A 259 -1.52 10.46 5.79
N VAL A 260 -1.55 9.60 4.77
CA VAL A 260 -2.11 8.26 4.83
C VAL A 260 -1.02 7.23 4.63
N LEU A 261 -0.92 6.27 5.56
CA LEU A 261 -0.03 5.11 5.48
C LEU A 261 -0.86 3.83 5.61
N ILE A 262 -1.02 3.09 4.51
CA ILE A 262 -1.74 1.81 4.49
C ILE A 262 -0.79 0.67 4.13
N PHE A 263 -0.43 -0.15 5.11
CA PHE A 263 0.53 -1.27 5.01
C PHE A 263 1.92 -0.82 4.50
N VAL A 264 2.45 0.25 5.10
CA VAL A 264 3.72 0.89 4.70
C VAL A 264 4.80 0.69 5.74
N LEU A 265 4.53 0.96 7.02
CA LEU A 265 5.55 0.90 8.06
C LEU A 265 6.11 -0.52 8.20
N SER A 266 5.27 -1.55 8.05
CA SER A 266 5.70 -2.95 8.06
C SER A 266 6.73 -3.32 6.99
N SER A 267 6.85 -2.56 5.89
CA SER A 267 7.89 -2.77 4.87
C SER A 267 9.17 -1.98 5.11
N ILE A 268 9.21 -1.19 6.19
CA ILE A 268 10.36 -0.39 6.62
C ILE A 268 10.99 -1.06 7.85
N LEU A 269 12.32 -1.09 7.92
CA LEU A 269 13.01 -1.62 9.10
C LEU A 269 12.57 -0.87 10.38
N PRO A 270 12.26 -1.58 11.50
CA PRO A 270 11.74 -0.96 12.72
C PRO A 270 12.55 0.23 13.23
N GLU A 271 13.87 0.17 13.16
CA GLU A 271 14.80 1.22 13.57
C GLU A 271 14.71 2.50 12.70
N LYS A 272 14.19 2.39 11.48
CA LYS A 272 13.99 3.53 10.56
C LYS A 272 12.59 4.15 10.69
N MET A 273 11.60 3.40 11.20
CA MET A 273 10.19 3.86 11.27
C MET A 273 10.05 5.19 12.02
N GLN A 274 10.72 5.37 13.16
CA GLN A 274 10.61 6.61 13.94
C GLN A 274 11.12 7.83 13.14
N CYS A 275 12.23 7.65 12.41
CA CYS A 275 12.77 8.72 11.57
C CYS A 275 11.80 9.08 10.44
N VAL A 276 11.19 8.08 9.80
CA VAL A 276 10.16 8.27 8.77
C VAL A 276 8.97 9.04 9.31
N ILE A 277 8.41 8.64 10.46
CA ILE A 277 7.26 9.32 11.08
C ILE A 277 7.61 10.76 11.46
N ASN A 278 8.79 11.01 12.01
CA ASN A 278 9.23 12.36 12.33
C ASN A 278 9.28 13.26 11.08
N ARG A 279 9.85 12.76 9.97
CA ARG A 279 9.91 13.50 8.70
C ARG A 279 8.51 13.77 8.13
N LEU A 280 7.65 12.77 8.11
CA LEU A 280 6.27 12.93 7.63
C LEU A 280 5.50 13.94 8.50
N SER A 281 5.69 13.92 9.82
CA SER A 281 5.01 14.84 10.73
C SER A 281 5.39 16.32 10.49
N GLN A 282 6.59 16.61 9.99
CA GLN A 282 7.02 17.97 9.64
C GLN A 282 6.25 18.55 8.45
N LEU A 283 5.74 17.69 7.57
CA LEU A 283 4.94 18.13 6.43
C LEU A 283 3.51 18.55 6.82
N LEU A 284 3.04 18.19 8.01
CA LEU A 284 1.68 18.48 8.47
C LEU A 284 1.55 19.91 8.98
N LYS A 285 0.48 20.59 8.57
CA LYS A 285 0.02 21.84 9.21
C LYS A 285 -0.25 21.61 10.71
N PRO A 286 -0.26 22.67 11.54
CA PRO A 286 -0.83 22.59 12.88
C PRO A 286 -2.25 22.00 12.87
N GLY A 287 -2.45 20.89 13.58
CA GLY A 287 -3.73 20.16 13.61
C GLY A 287 -3.92 19.13 12.50
N GLY A 288 -2.97 19.01 11.56
CA GLY A 288 -2.93 17.94 10.57
C GLY A 288 -2.72 16.57 11.23
N ILE A 289 -3.09 15.52 10.50
CA ILE A 289 -3.13 14.16 11.05
C ILE A 289 -2.42 13.13 10.17
N ILE A 290 -1.86 12.12 10.82
CA ILE A 290 -1.41 10.88 10.16
C ILE A 290 -2.47 9.80 10.40
N LEU A 291 -2.99 9.23 9.32
CA LEU A 291 -3.88 8.08 9.33
C LEU A 291 -3.07 6.83 9.01
N LEU A 292 -3.03 5.89 9.95
CA LEU A 292 -2.24 4.67 9.84
C LEU A 292 -3.14 3.44 9.89
N ARG A 293 -2.94 2.53 8.93
CA ARG A 293 -3.39 1.14 9.03
C ARG A 293 -2.25 0.24 8.61
N ASP A 294 -1.78 -0.61 9.51
CA ASP A 294 -0.65 -1.49 9.22
C ASP A 294 -0.81 -2.86 9.87
N TYR A 295 0.16 -3.72 9.61
CA TYR A 295 0.36 -4.96 10.34
C TYR A 295 0.80 -4.69 11.78
N GLY A 296 0.30 -5.50 12.70
CA GLY A 296 0.54 -5.38 14.13
C GLY A 296 1.30 -6.58 14.66
N ARG A 297 1.95 -6.40 15.82
CA ARG A 297 2.50 -7.55 16.56
C ARG A 297 1.36 -8.54 16.86
N PHE A 298 1.63 -9.81 16.63
CA PHE A 298 0.71 -10.94 16.78
C PHE A 298 -0.48 -10.94 15.82
N ASP A 299 -0.43 -10.15 14.74
CA ASP A 299 -1.48 -10.26 13.74
C ASP A 299 -1.48 -11.61 13.01
N LEU A 300 -2.60 -11.91 12.35
CA LEU A 300 -2.76 -13.17 11.64
C LEU A 300 -1.78 -13.34 10.47
N ALA A 301 -1.23 -12.27 9.90
CA ALA A 301 -0.24 -12.40 8.84
C ALA A 301 1.07 -12.93 9.43
N GLN A 302 1.54 -12.34 10.54
CA GLN A 302 2.71 -12.79 11.28
C GLN A 302 2.54 -14.24 11.75
N LEU A 303 1.44 -14.55 12.43
CA LEU A 303 1.21 -15.89 13.01
C LEU A 303 1.08 -17.02 11.95
N ARG A 304 0.87 -16.66 10.69
CA ARG A 304 0.71 -17.62 9.57
C ARG A 304 1.95 -17.79 8.70
N PHE A 305 3.08 -17.16 9.04
CA PHE A 305 4.33 -17.42 8.32
C PHE A 305 4.64 -18.91 8.31
N LYS A 306 4.92 -19.42 7.10
CA LYS A 306 5.22 -20.83 6.85
C LYS A 306 6.71 -21.04 7.09
N LYS A 307 7.07 -22.20 7.65
CA LYS A 307 8.48 -22.58 7.84
C LYS A 307 9.21 -22.56 6.49
N GLY A 308 10.33 -21.85 6.42
CA GLY A 308 11.19 -21.77 5.22
C GLY A 308 10.68 -20.86 4.10
N ARG A 309 9.84 -19.88 4.41
CA ARG A 309 9.42 -18.80 3.50
C ARG A 309 9.57 -17.45 4.15
#